data_AF-A0A964PVD7-F1
#
_entry.id   AF-A0A964PVD7-F1
#
_cell.length_a   1.000
_cell.length_b   1.000
_cell.length_c   1.000
_cell.angle_alpha   90.00
_cell.angle_beta   90.00
_cell.angle_gamma   90.00
#
_symmetry.space_group_name_H-M   'P 1'
#
loop_
_entity.id
_entity.type
_entity.pdbx_description
1 polymer ?
#
loop_
_entity_poly.entity_id
_entity_poly.type
_entity_poly.pdbx_seq_one_letter_code
_entity_poly.pdbx_strand_id
1 'polypeptide(L)'
;MSIRLDVENRNFYDATIYVIEDSGRARRVGDVVGNGNRSFQVPWEFAAAMSFRIDLLAGGSCTTPPLVVSPGEVLGLQVVSNVESSSAYCR
;
A
#
# COMPACT_ATOMS: atom_id res chain seq x y z
N MET A 1 -12.06 4.14 14.33
CA MET A 1 -11.37 5.24 13.64
C MET A 1 -10.72 4.68 12.38
N SER A 2 -10.39 5.51 11.38
CA SER A 2 -9.83 5.04 10.11
C SER A 2 -8.91 6.08 9.50
N ILE A 3 -8.04 5.64 8.60
CA ILE A 3 -7.33 6.51 7.65
C ILE A 3 -7.90 6.30 6.25
N ARG A 4 -7.69 7.30 5.38
CA ARG A 4 -7.96 7.19 3.95
C ARG A 4 -6.66 6.94 3.21
N LEU A 5 -6.61 5.90 2.39
CA LEU A 5 -5.49 5.60 1.52
C LEU A 5 -5.92 5.81 0.08
N ASP A 6 -5.36 6.83 -0.58
CA ASP A 6 -5.56 7.10 -2.00
C ASP A 6 -4.40 6.47 -2.78
N VAL A 7 -4.72 5.45 -3.58
CA VAL A 7 -3.74 4.68 -4.35
C VAL A 7 -3.85 5.04 -5.82
N GLU A 8 -2.72 5.39 -6.43
CA GLU A 8 -2.55 5.59 -7.87
C GLU A 8 -1.67 4.47 -8.40
N ASN A 9 -2.25 3.57 -9.20
CA ASN A 9 -1.49 2.55 -9.90
C ASN A 9 -1.07 3.07 -11.26
N ARG A 10 0.23 3.32 -11.44
CA ARG A 10 0.83 3.68 -12.74
C ARG A 10 1.40 2.46 -13.47
N ASN A 11 1.18 1.26 -12.94
CA ASN A 11 1.54 0.00 -13.58
C ASN A 11 0.43 -0.47 -14.52
N PHE A 12 0.78 -1.31 -15.49
CA PHE A 12 -0.21 -2.01 -16.32
C PHE A 12 -0.85 -3.19 -15.58
N TYR A 13 -0.12 -3.78 -14.63
CA TYR A 13 -0.59 -4.91 -13.83
C TYR A 13 -1.44 -4.46 -12.65
N ASP A 14 -2.40 -5.30 -12.29
CA ASP A 14 -3.20 -5.13 -11.09
C ASP A 14 -2.30 -5.17 -9.85
N ALA A 15 -2.54 -4.25 -8.93
CA ALA A 15 -1.82 -4.14 -7.67
C ALA A 15 -2.72 -4.55 -6.51
N THR A 16 -2.28 -5.52 -5.70
CA THR A 16 -2.92 -5.83 -4.43
C THR A 16 -2.20 -5.12 -3.30
N ILE A 17 -2.95 -4.37 -2.51
CA ILE A 17 -2.43 -3.57 -1.40
C ILE A 17 -2.71 -4.27 -0.09
N TYR A 18 -1.69 -4.36 0.74
CA TYR A 18 -1.74 -4.84 2.11
C TYR A 18 -1.22 -3.76 3.06
N VAL A 19 -1.80 -3.69 4.25
CA VAL A 19 -1.19 -3.00 5.38
C VAL A 19 -0.41 -4.02 6.20
N ILE A 20 0.80 -3.65 6.60
CA ILE A 20 1.67 -4.42 7.48
C ILE A 20 1.67 -3.72 8.84
N GLU A 21 1.17 -4.42 9.84
CA GLU A 21 1.15 -3.99 11.24
C GLU A 21 2.53 -4.20 11.88
N ASP A 22 2.82 -3.49 12.97
CA ASP A 22 4.05 -3.65 13.77
C ASP A 22 4.30 -5.09 14.23
N SER A 23 3.24 -5.88 14.38
CA SER A 23 3.32 -7.33 14.69
C SER A 23 3.88 -8.18 13.55
N GLY A 24 4.10 -7.59 12.36
CA GLY A 24 4.44 -8.28 11.12
C GLY A 24 3.23 -8.88 10.40
N ARG A 25 2.01 -8.74 10.96
CA ARG A 25 0.79 -9.24 10.34
C ARG A 25 0.43 -8.40 9.11
N ALA A 26 0.23 -9.09 7.98
CA ALA A 26 -0.29 -8.47 6.76
C ALA A 26 -1.82 -8.60 6.70
N ARG A 27 -2.51 -7.49 6.44
CA ARG A 27 -3.95 -7.46 6.18
C ARG A 27 -4.22 -6.85 4.82
N ARG A 28 -5.02 -7.53 4.00
CA ARG A 28 -5.40 -7.04 2.67
C ARG A 28 -6.29 -5.80 2.81
N VAL A 29 -5.92 -4.75 2.08
CA VAL A 29 -6.70 -3.51 1.95
C VAL A 29 -7.60 -3.59 0.72
N GLY A 30 -7.06 -3.99 -0.43
CA GLY A 30 -7.82 -4.09 -1.67
C GLY A 30 -6.94 -4.23 -2.91
N ASP A 31 -7.57 -4.08 -4.07
CA ASP A 31 -6.96 -4.16 -5.41
C ASP A 31 -7.12 -2.85 -6.18
N VAL A 32 -6.12 -2.51 -6.98
CA VAL A 32 -6.17 -1.41 -7.95
C VAL A 32 -5.85 -1.98 -9.33
N VAL A 33 -6.88 -2.03 -10.18
CA VAL A 33 -6.82 -2.69 -11.49
C VAL A 33 -6.13 -1.79 -12.51
N GLY A 34 -5.13 -2.33 -13.20
CA GLY A 34 -4.36 -1.66 -14.24
C GLY A 34 -3.91 -0.23 -13.88
N ASN A 35 -3.80 0.62 -14.90
CA ASN A 35 -3.49 2.03 -14.72
C ASN A 35 -4.73 2.78 -14.20
N GLY A 36 -4.89 2.83 -12.88
CA GLY A 36 -6.11 3.29 -12.24
C GLY A 36 -5.89 3.79 -10.83
N ASN A 37 -6.90 4.49 -10.32
CA ASN A 37 -6.87 5.10 -8.99
C ASN A 37 -7.97 4.53 -8.12
N ARG A 38 -7.68 4.27 -6.85
CA ARG A 38 -8.68 3.81 -5.89
C ARG A 38 -8.40 4.33 -4.49
N SER A 39 -9.46 4.71 -3.81
CA SER A 39 -9.41 5.12 -2.40
C SER A 39 -9.93 4.01 -1.50
N PHE A 40 -9.25 3.79 -0.39
CA PHE A 40 -9.62 2.80 0.62
C PHE A 40 -9.79 3.48 1.98
N GLN A 41 -10.76 2.98 2.76
CA GLN A 41 -10.77 3.22 4.20
C GLN A 41 -10.05 2.08 4.89
N VAL A 42 -8.97 2.39 5.60
CA VAL A 42 -8.23 1.40 6.38
C VAL A 42 -8.61 1.60 7.85
N PRO A 43 -9.20 0.58 8.51
CA PRO A 43 -9.44 0.63 9.95
C PRO A 43 -8.15 0.93 10.71
N TRP A 44 -8.22 1.96 11.56
CA TRP A 44 -7.16 2.32 12.48
C TRP A 44 -7.36 1.53 13.78
N GLU A 45 -6.75 0.36 13.83
CA GLU A 45 -6.85 -0.56 14.98
C GLU A 45 -5.54 -0.62 15.79
N PHE A 46 -4.51 0.10 15.34
CA PHE A 46 -3.15 0.03 15.87
C PHE A 46 -2.61 1.43 16.14
N ALA A 47 -1.99 1.64 17.30
CA ALA A 47 -1.42 2.91 17.73
C ALA A 47 0.09 2.98 17.45
N ALA A 48 0.52 2.64 16.23
CA ALA A 48 1.93 2.55 15.89
C ALA A 48 2.22 2.82 14.40
N ALA A 49 3.49 2.70 14.01
CA ALA A 49 3.90 2.83 12.61
C ALA A 49 3.27 1.72 11.76
N MET A 50 3.02 2.00 10.49
CA MET A 50 2.53 0.99 9.54
C MET A 50 3.28 1.07 8.23
N SER A 51 3.39 -0.07 7.54
CA SER A 51 3.94 -0.13 6.19
C SER A 51 2.87 -0.62 5.23
N PHE A 52 3.00 -0.29 3.94
CA PHE A 52 2.13 -0.82 2.90
C PHE A 52 2.93 -1.75 2.00
N ARG A 53 2.43 -2.98 1.82
CA ARG A 53 2.98 -3.91 0.83
C ARG A 53 2.10 -3.90 -0.42
N ILE A 54 2.74 -3.80 -1.57
CA ILE A 54 2.12 -3.84 -2.88
C ILE A 54 2.61 -5.11 -3.58
N ASP A 55 1.68 -5.97 -3.96
CA ASP A 55 1.96 -7.18 -4.74
C ASP A 55 1.34 -7.03 -6.13
N LEU A 56 2.15 -7.11 -7.18
CA LEU A 56 1.68 -7.05 -8.57
C LEU A 56 1.26 -8.42 -9.08
N LEU A 57 0.20 -8.44 -9.91
CA LEU A 57 -0.33 -9.69 -10.49
C LEU A 57 0.70 -10.45 -11.33
N ALA A 58 1.55 -9.76 -12.08
CA ALA A 58 2.58 -10.37 -12.94
C ALA A 58 3.87 -10.76 -12.19
N GLY A 59 3.89 -10.66 -10.87
CA GLY A 59 5.09 -10.81 -10.06
C GLY A 59 5.77 -9.46 -9.82
N GLY A 60 6.42 -9.34 -8.66
CA GLY A 60 6.92 -8.08 -8.13
C GLY A 60 6.20 -7.71 -6.83
N SER A 61 6.98 -7.44 -5.79
CA SER A 61 6.47 -6.97 -4.50
C SER A 61 7.35 -5.86 -3.99
N CYS A 62 6.74 -4.85 -3.40
CA CYS A 62 7.45 -3.79 -2.70
C CYS A 62 6.74 -3.47 -1.39
N THR A 63 7.52 -3.15 -0.36
CA THR A 63 6.99 -2.68 0.92
C THR A 63 7.53 -1.28 1.18
N THR A 64 6.64 -0.34 1.53
CA THR A 64 7.07 1.01 1.94
C THR A 64 7.87 0.94 3.23
N PRO A 65 8.71 1.95 3.52
CA PRO A 65 9.21 2.15 4.88
C PRO A 65 8.04 2.30 5.88
N PRO A 66 8.25 2.06 7.17
CA PRO A 66 7.24 2.37 8.19
C PRO A 66 6.91 3.86 8.20
N LEU A 67 5.63 4.18 8.18
CA LEU A 67 5.11 5.55 8.35
C LEU A 67 4.37 5.65 9.67
N VAL A 68 4.67 6.70 10.42
CA VAL A 68 3.84 7.12 11.56
C VAL A 68 2.67 7.90 10.98
N VAL A 69 1.47 7.42 11.28
CA VAL A 69 0.23 7.96 10.73
C VAL A 69 -0.74 8.25 11.86
N SER A 70 -1.79 9.03 11.60
CA SER A 70 -2.77 9.43 12.61
C SER A 70 -4.20 9.10 12.20
N PRO A 71 -5.10 8.82 13.15
CA PRO A 71 -6.52 8.66 12.86
C PRO A 71 -7.09 9.85 12.05
N GLY A 72 -7.80 9.56 10.95
CA GLY A 72 -8.40 10.57 10.08
C GLY A 72 -7.46 11.12 8.99
N GLU A 73 -6.19 10.71 8.96
CA GLU A 73 -5.23 11.15 7.96
C GLU A 73 -5.55 10.59 6.56
N VAL A 74 -5.13 11.33 5.53
CA VAL A 74 -5.23 10.95 4.12
C VAL A 74 -3.82 10.72 3.59
N LEU A 75 -3.56 9.50 3.11
CA LEU A 75 -2.26 9.07 2.60
C LEU A 75 -2.33 8.84 1.10
N GLY A 76 -1.31 9.31 0.37
CA GLY A 76 -1.10 8.99 -1.03
C GLY A 76 -0.12 7.84 -1.20
N LEU A 77 -0.50 6.81 -1.97
CA LEU A 77 0.37 5.71 -2.34
C LEU A 77 0.45 5.59 -3.86
N GLN A 78 1.66 5.64 -4.41
CA GLN A 78 1.88 5.51 -5.84
C GLN A 78 2.57 4.19 -6.15
N VAL A 79 1.94 3.37 -7.00
CA VAL A 79 2.57 2.16 -7.54
C VAL A 79 3.24 2.54 -8.85
N VAL A 80 4.57 2.57 -8.84
CA VAL A 80 5.38 2.91 -10.03
C VAL A 80 5.41 1.75 -11.03
N SER A 81 5.69 2.04 -12.29
CA SER A 81 5.65 1.05 -13.38
C SER A 81 6.78 0.01 -13.32
N ASN A 82 7.83 0.26 -12.53
CA ASN A 82 9.04 -0.55 -12.42
C ASN A 82 9.20 -1.23 -11.04
N VAL A 83 8.12 -1.81 -10.48
CA VAL A 83 8.23 -2.61 -9.25
C VAL A 83 9.00 -3.91 -9.55
N GLU A 84 10.33 -3.83 -9.66
CA GLU A 84 11.17 -5.00 -9.84
C GLU A 84 11.38 -5.71 -8.49
N SER A 85 11.25 -7.04 -8.50
CA SER A 85 11.31 -7.95 -7.35
C SER A 85 12.59 -7.89 -6.49
N SER A 86 13.49 -6.92 -6.67
CA SER A 86 14.81 -6.89 -6.02
C SER A 86 15.38 -5.48 -5.71
N SER A 87 14.63 -4.38 -5.83
CA SER A 87 15.17 -3.06 -5.45
C SER A 87 14.35 -2.38 -4.35
N ALA A 88 15.05 -2.06 -3.26
CA ALA A 88 14.53 -1.51 -2.02
C ALA A 88 14.13 -0.03 -2.13
N TYR A 89 13.28 0.32 -3.09
CA TYR A 89 12.69 1.65 -3.20
C TYR A 89 11.24 1.58 -3.70
N CYS A 90 10.30 1.59 -2.75
CA CYS A 90 8.99 2.23 -2.94
C CYS A 90 9.21 3.73 -2.73
N ARG A 91 9.79 4.42 -3.70
CA ARG A 91 9.96 5.88 -3.65
C ARG A 91 9.68 6.51 -5.00
#